data_AF-A0A540NX14-F1
#
_entry.id   AF-A0A540NX14-F1
#
_cell.length_a   1.000
_cell.length_b   1.000
_cell.length_c   1.000
_cell.angle_alpha   90.00
_cell.angle_beta   90.00
_cell.angle_gamma   90.00
#
_symmetry.space_group_name_H-M   'P 1'
#
loop_
_entity.id
_entity.type
_entity.pdbx_description
1 polymer ?
#
loop_
_entity_poly.entity_id
_entity_poly.type
_entity_poly.pdbx_seq_one_letter_code
_entity_poly.pdbx_strand_id
1 'polypeptide(L)'
;MADVLRGRIRSGELRPGQRMPTQAKLADEFGVERGAVRQALRILQSEHLLTNVSKGSPATVASRLGAASIGGPGAPPRPTMVELAPRVSAAFAAPHVEIDALCLTAVSLTLAVGESLREIHAGRIKPARVDVRVLLPSRDIPLAFPAPVDASVDGRLQRRWLAQRNAQGQVLKHNLLALRSTHGVDVHVSFRALPFTPPVKLYLLNGSEALFAYYTVQRKEAEVDSEQLEMYDAEGTQSMLFAFEQGPTAAPRDTTFVEQSHLWFNALWDTISSELQLTS
;
A
#
# COMPACT_ATOMS: atom_id res chain seq x y z
N MET A 1 -28.26 21.89 15.69
CA MET A 1 -26.97 22.19 16.37
C MET A 1 -25.85 21.23 16.00
N ALA A 2 -26.08 19.91 15.98
CA ALA A 2 -25.08 18.95 15.48
C ALA A 2 -24.56 19.34 14.08
N ASP A 3 -25.45 19.75 13.17
CA ASP A 3 -25.07 20.17 11.80
C ASP A 3 -24.19 21.43 11.78
N VAL A 4 -24.44 22.39 12.67
CA VAL A 4 -23.65 23.63 12.77
C VAL A 4 -22.24 23.32 13.26
N LEU A 5 -22.11 22.52 14.33
CA LEU A 5 -20.80 22.08 14.82
C LEU A 5 -20.07 21.20 13.81
N ARG A 6 -20.80 20.35 13.08
CA ARG A 6 -20.26 19.57 11.95
C ARG A 6 -19.73 20.49 10.86
N GLY A 7 -20.46 21.57 10.55
CA GLY A 7 -20.03 22.63 9.65
C GLY A 7 -18.71 23.26 10.08
N ARG A 8 -18.60 23.67 11.35
CA ARG A 8 -17.38 24.27 11.92
C ARG A 8 -16.17 23.34 11.93
N ILE A 9 -16.39 22.05 12.15
CA ILE A 9 -15.32 21.03 12.05
C ILE A 9 -14.89 20.86 10.59
N ARG A 10 -15.84 20.83 9.64
CA ARG A 10 -15.55 20.70 8.21
C ARG A 10 -14.89 21.94 7.59
N SER A 11 -15.25 23.14 8.05
CA SER A 11 -14.64 24.40 7.60
C SER A 11 -13.27 24.67 8.21
N GLY A 12 -12.89 23.93 9.26
CA GLY A 12 -11.62 24.10 9.97
C GLY A 12 -11.63 25.19 11.05
N GLU A 13 -12.79 25.82 11.32
CA GLU A 13 -12.97 26.73 12.46
C GLU A 13 -12.72 26.00 13.80
N LEU A 14 -13.12 24.74 13.87
CA LEU A 14 -12.74 23.82 14.93
C LEU A 14 -11.68 22.85 14.39
N ARG A 15 -10.43 23.08 14.80
CA ARG A 15 -9.27 22.36 14.25
C ARG A 15 -9.20 20.93 14.80
N PRO A 16 -8.73 19.95 14.01
CA PRO A 16 -8.32 18.63 14.49
C PRO A 16 -7.47 18.70 15.78
N GLY A 17 -7.83 17.93 16.82
CA GLY A 17 -7.10 17.93 18.10
C GLY A 17 -7.41 19.12 19.03
N GLN A 18 -8.20 20.10 18.58
CA GLN A 18 -8.65 21.20 19.42
C GLN A 18 -9.66 20.72 20.46
N ARG A 19 -9.52 21.19 21.71
CA ARG A 19 -10.53 20.97 22.75
C ARG A 19 -11.80 21.75 22.42
N MET A 20 -12.94 21.08 22.49
CA MET A 20 -14.25 21.70 22.34
C MET A 20 -14.49 22.71 23.46
N PRO A 21 -15.21 23.81 23.18
CA PRO A 21 -15.75 24.68 24.23
C PRO A 21 -16.59 23.87 25.23
N THR A 22 -16.65 24.34 26.48
CA THR A 22 -17.43 23.66 27.53
C THR A 22 -18.92 23.66 27.18
N GLN A 23 -19.67 22.69 27.72
CA GLN A 23 -21.12 22.61 27.48
C GLN A 23 -21.86 23.88 27.95
N ALA A 24 -21.37 24.54 29.00
CA ALA A 24 -21.90 25.83 29.46
C ALA A 24 -21.66 26.92 28.41
N LYS A 25 -20.43 27.05 27.90
CA LYS A 25 -20.10 28.05 26.88
C LYS A 25 -20.89 27.83 25.58
N LEU A 26 -21.09 26.57 25.16
CA LEU A 26 -21.92 26.25 23.99
C LEU A 26 -23.40 26.54 24.24
N ALA A 27 -23.92 26.26 25.45
CA ALA A 27 -25.29 26.57 25.80
C ALA A 27 -25.56 28.09 25.73
N ASP A 28 -24.63 28.89 26.28
CA ASP A 28 -24.69 30.35 26.26
C ASP A 28 -24.54 30.92 24.84
N GLU A 29 -23.60 30.38 24.05
CA GLU A 29 -23.36 30.82 22.67
C GLU A 29 -24.56 30.58 21.75
N PHE A 30 -25.20 29.41 21.89
CA PHE A 30 -26.30 29.00 21.01
C PHE A 30 -27.69 29.30 21.59
N GLY A 31 -27.78 29.84 22.82
CA GLY A 31 -29.04 30.15 23.49
C GLY A 31 -29.91 28.91 23.76
N VAL A 32 -29.30 27.76 24.06
CA VAL A 32 -29.99 26.46 24.22
C VAL A 32 -29.70 25.81 25.56
N GLU A 33 -30.57 24.90 25.99
CA GLU A 33 -30.34 24.11 27.18
C GLU A 33 -29.14 23.16 27.06
N ARG A 34 -28.44 22.92 28.17
CA ARG A 34 -27.29 21.99 28.25
C ARG A 34 -27.64 20.57 27.77
N GLY A 35 -28.90 20.15 27.90
CA GLY A 35 -29.41 18.87 27.40
C GLY A 35 -29.26 18.73 25.87
N ALA A 36 -29.58 19.78 25.12
CA ALA A 36 -29.46 19.82 23.67
C ALA A 36 -27.98 19.82 23.24
N VAL A 37 -27.10 20.51 23.98
CA VAL A 37 -25.65 20.46 23.80
C VAL A 37 -25.10 19.06 23.96
N ARG A 38 -25.48 18.39 25.04
CA ARG A 38 -25.07 17.01 25.30
C ARG A 38 -25.53 16.07 24.18
N GLN A 39 -26.74 16.22 23.67
CA GLN A 39 -27.24 15.38 22.58
C GLN A 39 -26.47 15.62 21.28
N ALA A 40 -26.18 16.88 20.92
CA ALA A 40 -25.40 17.21 19.74
C ALA A 40 -23.97 16.64 19.81
N LEU A 41 -23.31 16.74 20.97
CA LEU A 41 -21.98 16.17 21.17
C LEU A 41 -21.98 14.63 21.09
N ARG A 42 -23.03 13.95 21.58
CA ARG A 42 -23.16 12.49 21.41
C ARG A 42 -23.32 12.09 19.95
N ILE A 43 -24.10 12.83 19.16
CA ILE A 43 -24.26 12.57 17.72
C ILE A 43 -22.91 12.68 17.01
N LEU A 44 -22.16 13.77 17.26
CA LEU A 44 -20.82 13.95 16.70
C LEU A 44 -19.82 12.89 17.18
N GLN A 45 -19.96 12.39 18.40
CA GLN A 45 -19.17 11.26 18.90
C GLN A 45 -19.50 9.96 18.16
N SER A 46 -20.78 9.64 17.96
CA SER A 46 -21.18 8.47 17.17
C SER A 46 -20.74 8.56 15.71
N GLU A 47 -20.60 9.77 15.18
CA GLU A 47 -20.05 10.06 13.85
C GLU A 47 -18.51 10.09 13.82
N HIS A 48 -17.84 9.76 14.93
CA HIS A 48 -16.37 9.76 15.05
C HIS A 48 -15.71 11.12 14.80
N LEU A 49 -16.47 12.22 14.95
CA LEU A 49 -15.99 13.59 14.79
C LEU A 49 -15.46 14.18 16.10
N LEU A 50 -15.69 13.53 17.23
CA LEU A 50 -15.19 13.90 18.56
C LEU A 50 -14.59 12.69 19.29
N THR A 51 -13.52 12.92 20.04
CA THR A 51 -12.88 11.94 20.95
C THR A 51 -12.90 12.44 22.39
N ASN A 52 -12.54 11.57 23.35
CA ASN A 52 -12.44 11.90 24.78
C ASN A 52 -13.72 12.46 25.41
N VAL A 53 -14.88 11.95 24.98
CA VAL A 53 -16.18 12.28 25.61
C VAL A 53 -16.35 11.47 26.90
N SER A 54 -15.50 11.72 27.89
CA SER A 54 -15.59 11.13 29.23
C SER A 54 -16.11 12.16 30.25
N LYS A 55 -16.55 11.69 31.43
CA LYS A 55 -16.97 12.59 32.51
C LYS A 55 -15.74 13.35 33.03
N GLY A 56 -15.76 14.68 32.92
CA GLY A 56 -14.80 15.57 33.57
C GLY A 56 -13.77 16.24 32.65
N SER A 57 -13.76 15.95 31.35
CA SER A 57 -12.90 16.64 30.37
C SER A 57 -13.69 17.10 29.14
N PRO A 58 -13.40 18.28 28.55
CA PRO A 58 -14.01 18.69 27.30
C PRO A 58 -13.67 17.69 26.19
N ALA A 59 -14.67 17.35 25.38
CA ALA A 59 -14.46 16.54 24.18
C ALA A 59 -13.40 17.22 23.29
N THR A 60 -12.62 16.44 22.56
CA THR A 60 -11.64 16.95 21.60
C THR A 60 -12.18 16.71 20.20
N VAL A 61 -12.03 17.67 19.28
CA VAL A 61 -12.29 17.45 17.85
C VAL A 61 -11.44 16.27 17.43
N ALA A 62 -12.08 15.20 16.98
CA ALA A 62 -11.36 14.03 16.51
C ALA A 62 -10.37 14.52 15.47
N SER A 63 -9.08 14.30 15.72
CA SER A 63 -8.15 14.49 14.63
C SER A 63 -8.53 13.47 13.58
N ARG A 64 -8.54 13.88 12.31
CA ARG A 64 -8.64 12.93 11.20
C ARG A 64 -7.42 11.99 11.13
N LEU A 65 -6.69 11.79 12.23
CA LEU A 65 -5.72 10.72 12.44
C LEU A 65 -6.38 9.33 12.50
N GLY A 66 -7.72 9.23 12.41
CA GLY A 66 -8.43 7.96 12.20
C GLY A 66 -8.60 7.53 10.74
N ALA A 67 -8.48 8.48 9.78
CA ALA A 67 -8.50 8.19 8.34
C ALA A 67 -7.23 8.66 7.62
N ALA A 68 -6.32 9.33 8.34
CA ALA A 68 -4.99 9.72 7.89
C ALA A 68 -3.95 9.26 8.92
N SER A 69 -3.69 7.93 8.92
CA SER A 69 -2.33 7.34 8.98
C SER A 69 -2.41 5.81 9.05
N ILE A 70 -3.08 5.21 8.05
CA ILE A 70 -2.46 4.01 7.48
C ILE A 70 -1.26 4.57 6.70
N GLY A 71 -0.14 4.74 7.42
CA GLY A 71 1.14 4.98 6.77
C GLY A 71 1.57 6.41 6.40
N GLY A 72 0.86 7.46 6.83
CA GLY A 72 1.27 8.84 6.54
C GLY A 72 2.69 9.19 7.04
N PRO A 73 3.24 10.36 6.64
CA PRO A 73 4.63 10.74 6.90
C PRO A 73 5.00 10.62 8.38
N GLY A 74 5.88 9.67 8.71
CA GLY A 74 6.33 9.37 10.08
C GLY A 74 5.64 8.20 10.78
N ALA A 75 4.70 7.50 10.15
CA ALA A 75 4.18 6.23 10.67
C ALA A 75 5.31 5.16 10.70
N PRO A 76 5.38 4.30 11.74
CA PRO A 76 6.35 3.22 11.75
C PRO A 76 6.08 2.27 10.58
N PRO A 77 7.13 1.69 9.97
CA PRO A 77 6.96 0.70 8.92
C PRO A 77 6.11 -0.48 9.45
N ARG A 78 5.36 -1.12 8.56
CA ARG A 78 4.49 -2.26 8.88
C ARG A 78 4.78 -3.43 7.94
N PRO A 79 4.38 -4.66 8.29
CA PRO A 79 4.52 -5.79 7.38
C PRO A 79 3.88 -5.50 6.01
N THR A 80 4.54 -5.92 4.93
CA THR A 80 4.12 -5.63 3.55
C THR A 80 2.66 -5.99 3.28
N MET A 81 2.21 -7.13 3.80
CA MET A 81 0.82 -7.59 3.64
C MET A 81 -0.22 -6.72 4.34
N VAL A 82 0.18 -5.93 5.34
CA VAL A 82 -0.69 -4.98 6.06
C VAL A 82 -0.71 -3.63 5.36
N GLU A 83 0.47 -3.16 4.93
CA GLU A 83 0.64 -1.79 4.47
C GLU A 83 0.32 -1.60 2.99
N LEU A 84 0.63 -2.57 2.12
CA LEU A 84 0.59 -2.37 0.67
C LEU A 84 -0.84 -2.19 0.13
N ALA A 85 -1.81 -2.98 0.60
CA ALA A 85 -3.17 -2.98 0.04
C ALA A 85 -3.90 -1.63 0.23
N PRO A 86 -3.87 -0.98 1.41
CA PRO A 86 -4.42 0.37 1.58
C PRO A 86 -3.77 1.42 0.66
N ARG A 87 -2.46 1.35 0.43
CA ARG A 87 -1.73 2.30 -0.44
C ARG A 87 -2.10 2.12 -1.91
N VAL A 88 -2.14 0.88 -2.37
CA VAL A 88 -2.62 0.55 -3.72
C VAL A 88 -4.07 1.00 -3.88
N SER A 89 -4.93 0.78 -2.89
CA SER A 89 -6.33 1.27 -2.94
C SER A 89 -6.41 2.78 -3.07
N ALA A 90 -5.58 3.53 -2.34
CA ALA A 90 -5.50 4.99 -2.46
C ALA A 90 -5.02 5.42 -3.86
N ALA A 91 -4.02 4.74 -4.42
CA ALA A 91 -3.52 5.02 -5.77
C ALA A 91 -4.61 4.83 -6.85
N PHE A 92 -5.45 3.81 -6.70
CA PHE A 92 -6.56 3.52 -7.62
C PHE A 92 -7.71 4.54 -7.58
N ALA A 93 -7.72 5.48 -6.63
CA ALA A 93 -8.67 6.59 -6.62
C ALA A 93 -8.35 7.66 -7.69
N ALA A 94 -7.14 7.65 -8.26
CA ALA A 94 -6.74 8.58 -9.31
C ALA A 94 -7.37 8.21 -10.67
N PRO A 95 -7.64 9.20 -11.56
CA PRO A 95 -8.08 8.92 -12.93
C PRO A 95 -7.05 8.13 -13.74
N HIS A 96 -5.77 8.36 -13.48
CA HIS A 96 -4.65 7.64 -14.08
C HIS A 96 -3.84 7.00 -12.96
N VAL A 97 -3.83 5.67 -12.95
CA VAL A 97 -3.11 4.85 -11.98
C VAL A 97 -1.81 4.40 -12.61
N GLU A 98 -0.69 4.65 -11.95
CA GLU A 98 0.63 4.17 -12.35
C GLU A 98 1.25 3.38 -11.20
N ILE A 99 1.65 2.14 -11.49
CA ILE A 99 2.32 1.27 -10.51
C ILE A 99 3.58 0.69 -11.13
N ASP A 100 4.72 1.07 -10.57
CA ASP A 100 6.00 0.43 -10.87
C ASP A 100 6.39 -0.48 -9.70
N ALA A 101 6.68 -1.75 -9.96
CA ALA A 101 6.99 -2.71 -8.91
C ALA A 101 8.25 -3.52 -9.22
N LEU A 102 9.16 -3.59 -8.27
CA LEU A 102 10.32 -4.48 -8.31
C LEU A 102 10.16 -5.52 -7.20
N CYS A 103 10.06 -6.79 -7.60
CA CYS A 103 9.62 -7.89 -6.74
C CYS A 103 10.39 -9.18 -7.05
N LEU A 104 10.31 -10.18 -6.14
CA LEU A 104 10.84 -11.53 -6.35
C LEU A 104 9.79 -12.43 -7.05
N THR A 105 8.52 -12.33 -6.65
CA THR A 105 7.41 -13.18 -7.15
C THR A 105 6.09 -12.45 -7.40
N ALA A 106 6.00 -11.12 -7.23
CA ALA A 106 4.78 -10.31 -7.32
C ALA A 106 3.61 -10.65 -6.35
N VAL A 107 3.72 -11.70 -5.52
CA VAL A 107 2.65 -12.16 -4.58
C VAL A 107 1.97 -11.01 -3.84
N SER A 108 2.75 -10.14 -3.18
CA SER A 108 2.20 -9.06 -2.36
C SER A 108 1.40 -8.05 -3.18
N LEU A 109 1.86 -7.70 -4.39
CA LEU A 109 1.14 -6.78 -5.28
C LEU A 109 -0.14 -7.42 -5.81
N THR A 110 -0.08 -8.69 -6.23
CA THR A 110 -1.23 -9.45 -6.71
C THR A 110 -2.37 -9.48 -5.69
N LEU A 111 -2.05 -9.60 -4.40
CA LEU A 111 -3.04 -9.55 -3.33
C LEU A 111 -3.51 -8.11 -3.04
N ALA A 112 -2.60 -7.14 -3.06
CA ALA A 112 -2.89 -5.75 -2.75
C ALA A 112 -3.86 -5.08 -3.73
N VAL A 113 -3.83 -5.46 -5.02
CA VAL A 113 -4.77 -4.93 -6.02
C VAL A 113 -6.20 -5.43 -5.83
N GLY A 114 -6.40 -6.52 -5.07
CA GLY A 114 -7.69 -7.17 -4.94
C GLY A 114 -8.80 -6.22 -4.45
N GLU A 115 -8.50 -5.36 -3.48
CA GLU A 115 -9.48 -4.40 -2.98
C GLU A 115 -9.90 -3.38 -4.02
N SER A 116 -8.94 -2.75 -4.69
CA SER A 116 -9.20 -1.81 -5.77
C SER A 116 -10.09 -2.40 -6.85
N LEU A 117 -9.84 -3.66 -7.23
CA LEU A 117 -10.68 -4.36 -8.22
C LEU A 117 -12.12 -4.53 -7.72
N ARG A 118 -12.32 -4.90 -6.46
CA ARG A 118 -13.66 -4.99 -5.85
C ARG A 118 -14.37 -3.64 -5.83
N GLU A 119 -13.66 -2.56 -5.50
CA GLU A 119 -14.19 -1.20 -5.48
C GLU A 119 -14.61 -0.73 -6.89
N ILE A 120 -13.85 -1.08 -7.92
CA ILE A 120 -14.19 -0.82 -9.32
C ILE A 120 -15.46 -1.59 -9.71
N HIS A 121 -15.54 -2.88 -9.38
CA HIS A 121 -16.71 -3.72 -9.69
C HIS A 121 -17.96 -3.27 -8.93
N ALA A 122 -17.79 -2.68 -7.74
CA ALA A 122 -18.87 -2.05 -6.98
C ALA A 122 -19.25 -0.65 -7.52
N GLY A 123 -18.55 -0.14 -8.52
CA GLY A 123 -18.77 1.19 -9.10
C GLY A 123 -18.38 2.36 -8.20
N ARG A 124 -17.62 2.10 -7.12
CA ARG A 124 -17.20 3.12 -6.12
C ARG A 124 -16.02 3.95 -6.60
N ILE A 125 -15.11 3.36 -7.38
CA ILE A 125 -14.01 4.04 -8.06
C ILE A 125 -14.00 3.69 -9.55
N LYS A 126 -13.54 4.61 -10.40
CA LYS A 126 -13.59 4.49 -11.87
C LYS A 126 -12.35 5.12 -12.50
N PRO A 127 -11.17 4.48 -12.42
CA PRO A 127 -10.00 4.99 -13.12
C PRO A 127 -10.25 4.96 -14.63
N ALA A 128 -9.75 5.98 -15.33
CA ALA A 128 -9.77 6.01 -16.79
C ALA A 128 -8.65 5.14 -17.37
N ARG A 129 -7.50 5.11 -16.68
CA ARG A 129 -6.29 4.41 -17.14
C ARG A 129 -5.53 3.76 -15.98
N VAL A 130 -4.94 2.60 -16.23
CA VAL A 130 -4.10 1.84 -15.29
C VAL A 130 -2.86 1.33 -16.01
N ASP A 131 -1.68 1.86 -15.70
CA ASP A 131 -0.39 1.36 -16.19
C ASP A 131 0.38 0.66 -15.07
N VAL A 132 0.81 -0.57 -15.32
CA VAL A 132 1.57 -1.37 -14.36
C VAL A 132 2.82 -1.93 -15.01
N ARG A 133 3.99 -1.61 -14.46
CA ARG A 133 5.28 -2.14 -14.88
C ARG A 133 5.89 -2.97 -13.75
N VAL A 134 6.27 -4.21 -14.03
CA VAL A 134 6.82 -5.11 -13.01
C VAL A 134 8.18 -5.65 -13.43
N LEU A 135 9.19 -5.41 -12.60
CA LEU A 135 10.51 -6.03 -12.66
C LEU A 135 10.53 -7.28 -11.79
N LEU A 136 10.84 -8.43 -12.40
CA LEU A 136 10.99 -9.72 -11.73
C LEU A 136 12.34 -10.33 -12.09
N PRO A 137 12.95 -11.19 -11.25
CA PRO A 137 14.22 -11.82 -11.59
C PRO A 137 14.04 -12.73 -12.81
N SER A 138 15.04 -12.78 -13.68
CA SER A 138 15.03 -13.66 -14.85
C SER A 138 14.90 -15.14 -14.44
N ARG A 139 14.42 -15.97 -15.35
CA ARG A 139 14.41 -17.44 -15.15
C ARG A 139 15.81 -18.04 -15.29
N ASP A 140 16.70 -17.34 -15.99
CA ASP A 140 18.02 -17.83 -16.44
C ASP A 140 19.17 -17.39 -15.53
N ILE A 141 18.87 -16.90 -14.32
CA ILE A 141 19.91 -16.48 -13.37
C ILE A 141 20.04 -17.48 -12.21
N PRO A 142 21.25 -17.66 -11.66
CA PRO A 142 21.40 -18.26 -10.34
C PRO A 142 20.82 -17.31 -9.29
N LEU A 143 19.81 -17.76 -8.57
CA LEU A 143 19.22 -16.95 -7.50
C LEU A 143 20.16 -16.90 -6.29
N ALA A 144 20.30 -15.71 -5.70
CA ALA A 144 20.91 -15.58 -4.37
C ALA A 144 19.96 -16.12 -3.28
N PHE A 145 18.65 -16.03 -3.51
CA PHE A 145 17.59 -16.63 -2.71
C PHE A 145 16.26 -16.68 -3.53
N PRO A 146 15.39 -17.67 -3.31
CA PRO A 146 15.64 -18.88 -2.52
C PRO A 146 16.74 -19.75 -3.15
N ALA A 147 17.66 -20.26 -2.33
CA ALA A 147 18.78 -21.10 -2.74
C ALA A 147 19.06 -22.18 -1.68
N PRO A 148 19.43 -23.42 -2.07
CA PRO A 148 19.72 -24.47 -1.10
C PRO A 148 21.00 -24.15 -0.31
N VAL A 149 21.07 -24.57 0.95
CA VAL A 149 22.32 -24.50 1.73
C VAL A 149 23.35 -25.48 1.17
N ASP A 150 22.89 -26.68 0.77
CA ASP A 150 23.69 -27.66 0.06
C ASP A 150 23.52 -27.50 -1.46
N ALA A 151 24.59 -27.08 -2.15
CA ALA A 151 24.58 -26.87 -3.59
C ALA A 151 24.45 -28.17 -4.42
N SER A 152 24.56 -29.35 -3.79
CA SER A 152 24.32 -30.63 -4.46
C SER A 152 22.82 -30.93 -4.67
N VAL A 153 21.95 -30.17 -3.99
CA VAL A 153 20.49 -30.24 -4.15
C VAL A 153 20.13 -29.80 -5.56
N ASP A 154 19.29 -30.60 -6.23
CA ASP A 154 18.87 -30.34 -7.60
C ASP A 154 18.00 -29.06 -7.72
N GLY A 155 17.74 -28.63 -8.94
CA GLY A 155 17.04 -27.38 -9.25
C GLY A 155 15.56 -27.29 -8.82
N ARG A 156 15.06 -28.14 -7.91
CA ARG A 156 13.66 -28.15 -7.47
C ARG A 156 13.22 -26.83 -6.83
N LEU A 157 14.10 -26.18 -6.06
CA LEU A 157 13.83 -24.86 -5.48
C LEU A 157 13.63 -23.80 -6.56
N GLN A 158 14.51 -23.76 -7.57
CA GLN A 158 14.39 -22.84 -8.69
C GLN A 158 13.12 -23.12 -9.50
N ARG A 159 12.79 -24.39 -9.77
CA ARG A 159 11.54 -24.77 -10.45
C ARG A 159 10.30 -24.32 -9.67
N ARG A 160 10.25 -24.58 -8.36
CA ARG A 160 9.15 -24.17 -7.47
C ARG A 160 9.00 -22.65 -7.42
N TRP A 161 10.10 -21.92 -7.24
CA TRP A 161 10.10 -20.46 -7.26
C TRP A 161 9.62 -19.92 -8.61
N LEU A 162 10.11 -20.48 -9.72
CA LEU A 162 9.77 -20.05 -11.06
C LEU A 162 8.28 -20.25 -11.35
N ALA A 163 7.72 -21.40 -10.96
CA ALA A 163 6.29 -21.69 -11.03
C ALA A 163 5.48 -20.66 -10.23
N GLN A 164 5.88 -20.36 -8.99
CA GLN A 164 5.20 -19.36 -8.16
C GLN A 164 5.28 -17.96 -8.77
N ARG A 165 6.47 -17.52 -9.21
CA ARG A 165 6.68 -16.22 -9.86
C ARG A 165 5.77 -16.06 -11.08
N ASN A 166 5.73 -17.08 -11.94
CA ASN A 166 4.93 -17.04 -13.16
C ASN A 166 3.43 -17.04 -12.86
N ALA A 167 2.97 -17.92 -11.97
CA ALA A 167 1.56 -17.98 -11.59
C ALA A 167 1.05 -16.64 -11.04
N GLN A 168 1.82 -16.00 -10.15
CA GLN A 168 1.44 -14.73 -9.53
C GLN A 168 1.45 -13.57 -10.53
N GLY A 169 2.42 -13.54 -11.44
CA GLY A 169 2.43 -12.58 -12.55
C GLY A 169 1.24 -12.77 -13.50
N GLN A 170 0.87 -14.01 -13.82
CA GLN A 170 -0.28 -14.33 -14.67
C GLN A 170 -1.60 -13.89 -14.01
N VAL A 171 -1.79 -14.17 -12.73
CA VAL A 171 -2.98 -13.75 -11.97
C VAL A 171 -3.09 -12.22 -11.94
N LEU A 172 -2.00 -11.50 -11.64
CA LEU A 172 -1.99 -10.03 -11.65
C LEU A 172 -2.38 -9.47 -13.02
N LYS A 173 -1.75 -9.98 -14.09
CA LYS A 173 -2.01 -9.55 -15.46
C LYS A 173 -3.47 -9.81 -15.85
N HIS A 174 -3.98 -11.00 -15.57
CA HIS A 174 -5.35 -11.40 -15.89
C HIS A 174 -6.37 -10.48 -15.19
N ASN A 175 -6.21 -10.30 -13.88
CA ASN A 175 -7.13 -9.51 -13.06
C ASN A 175 -7.22 -8.04 -13.50
N LEU A 176 -6.08 -7.43 -13.84
CA LEU A 176 -6.05 -6.04 -14.32
C LEU A 176 -6.63 -5.91 -15.73
N LEU A 177 -6.24 -6.79 -16.66
CA LEU A 177 -6.73 -6.73 -18.05
C LEU A 177 -8.24 -6.98 -18.16
N ALA A 178 -8.83 -7.71 -17.22
CA ALA A 178 -10.27 -7.92 -17.16
C ALA A 178 -11.06 -6.59 -17.08
N LEU A 179 -10.47 -5.52 -16.52
CA LEU A 179 -11.11 -4.21 -16.44
C LEU A 179 -11.34 -3.56 -17.81
N ARG A 180 -10.54 -3.90 -18.83
CA ARG A 180 -10.70 -3.36 -20.20
C ARG A 180 -12.07 -3.71 -20.77
N SER A 181 -12.44 -4.99 -20.71
CA SER A 181 -13.69 -5.48 -21.28
C SER A 181 -14.91 -5.22 -20.39
N THR A 182 -14.72 -5.23 -19.07
CA THR A 182 -15.82 -5.14 -18.12
C THR A 182 -16.18 -3.71 -17.72
N HIS A 183 -15.21 -2.79 -17.74
CA HIS A 183 -15.38 -1.42 -17.22
C HIS A 183 -14.87 -0.34 -18.19
N GLY A 184 -14.34 -0.70 -19.37
CA GLY A 184 -13.85 0.26 -20.37
C GLY A 184 -12.60 1.03 -19.94
N VAL A 185 -11.85 0.51 -18.96
CA VAL A 185 -10.60 1.12 -18.46
C VAL A 185 -9.47 0.84 -19.45
N ASP A 186 -8.65 1.84 -19.76
CA ASP A 186 -7.41 1.63 -20.53
C ASP A 186 -6.33 1.02 -19.63
N VAL A 187 -5.94 -0.24 -19.83
CA VAL A 187 -5.06 -0.96 -18.90
C VAL A 187 -3.79 -1.47 -19.56
N HIS A 188 -2.60 -1.01 -19.22
CA HIS A 188 -1.35 -1.58 -19.71
C HIS A 188 -0.63 -2.34 -18.58
N VAL A 189 -0.21 -3.58 -18.86
CA VAL A 189 0.57 -4.38 -17.89
C VAL A 189 1.78 -4.99 -18.59
N SER A 190 2.96 -4.63 -18.12
CA SER A 190 4.24 -5.03 -18.71
C SER A 190 5.15 -5.66 -17.66
N PHE A 191 5.87 -6.71 -18.06
CA PHE A 191 6.83 -7.39 -17.20
C PHE A 191 8.21 -7.40 -17.86
N ARG A 192 9.26 -7.15 -17.08
CA ARG A 192 10.65 -7.28 -17.53
C ARG A 192 11.50 -8.08 -16.55
N ALA A 193 12.50 -8.76 -17.09
CA ALA A 193 13.36 -9.70 -16.40
C ALA A 193 14.65 -9.00 -15.93
N LEU A 194 14.95 -9.06 -14.64
CA LEU A 194 16.20 -8.57 -14.08
C LEU A 194 17.31 -9.63 -14.18
N PRO A 195 18.56 -9.22 -14.45
CA PRO A 195 19.70 -10.13 -14.51
C PRO A 195 20.28 -10.47 -13.12
N PHE A 196 19.59 -10.12 -12.03
CA PHE A 196 20.02 -10.38 -10.66
C PHE A 196 18.83 -10.66 -9.71
N THR A 197 19.13 -11.21 -8.54
CA THR A 197 18.16 -11.36 -7.45
C THR A 197 18.04 -10.03 -6.70
N PRO A 198 16.89 -9.34 -6.73
CA PRO A 198 16.76 -8.03 -6.11
C PRO A 198 16.86 -8.14 -4.58
N PRO A 199 17.73 -7.36 -3.92
CA PRO A 199 17.87 -7.38 -2.46
C PRO A 199 16.74 -6.63 -1.73
N VAL A 200 15.89 -5.94 -2.49
CA VAL A 200 14.83 -5.06 -2.00
C VAL A 200 13.52 -5.30 -2.75
N LYS A 201 12.43 -4.87 -2.15
CA LYS A 201 11.15 -4.62 -2.81
C LYS A 201 10.98 -3.12 -2.96
N LEU A 202 10.42 -2.71 -4.09
CA LEU A 202 10.04 -1.33 -4.33
C LEU A 202 8.68 -1.31 -5.03
N TYR A 203 7.76 -0.48 -4.55
CA TYR A 203 6.53 -0.13 -5.24
C TYR A 203 6.47 1.39 -5.35
N LEU A 204 6.31 1.90 -6.56
CA LEU A 204 6.12 3.32 -6.82
C LEU A 204 4.69 3.52 -7.28
N LEU A 205 3.97 4.44 -6.64
CA LEU A 205 2.54 4.67 -6.87
C LEU A 205 2.32 6.10 -7.37
N ASN A 206 1.72 6.24 -8.55
CA ASN A 206 1.27 7.49 -9.17
C ASN A 206 2.33 8.61 -9.19
N GLY A 207 3.62 8.28 -9.23
CA GLY A 207 4.72 9.24 -9.21
C GLY A 207 4.97 9.95 -7.87
N SER A 208 4.09 9.76 -6.88
CA SER A 208 4.08 10.53 -5.64
C SER A 208 4.52 9.76 -4.41
N GLU A 209 4.61 8.44 -4.48
CA GLU A 209 4.87 7.60 -3.32
C GLU A 209 5.81 6.44 -3.66
N ALA A 210 6.77 6.16 -2.78
CA ALA A 210 7.64 5.00 -2.83
C ALA A 210 7.49 4.16 -1.55
N LEU A 211 7.18 2.88 -1.74
CA LEU A 211 7.11 1.87 -0.69
C LEU A 211 8.28 0.91 -0.85
N PHE A 212 9.16 0.88 0.15
CA PHE A 212 10.44 0.18 0.07
C PHE A 212 10.55 -0.85 1.20
N ALA A 213 11.08 -2.05 0.91
CA ALA A 213 11.37 -3.07 1.92
C ALA A 213 12.63 -3.86 1.57
N TYR A 214 13.29 -4.41 2.58
CA TYR A 214 14.44 -5.30 2.40
C TYR A 214 14.00 -6.77 2.34
N TYR A 215 14.64 -7.56 1.49
CA TYR A 215 14.61 -9.02 1.61
C TYR A 215 15.67 -9.46 2.62
N THR A 216 15.27 -9.66 3.87
CA THR A 216 16.16 -10.20 4.91
C THR A 216 16.28 -11.71 4.72
N VAL A 217 17.42 -12.15 4.20
CA VAL A 217 17.72 -13.57 3.96
C VAL A 217 17.99 -14.28 5.28
N GLN A 218 17.37 -15.44 5.47
CA GLN A 218 17.53 -16.30 6.63
C GLN A 218 17.70 -17.74 6.19
N ARG A 219 18.41 -18.53 7.00
CA ARG A 219 18.43 -20.00 6.86
C ARG A 219 17.14 -20.54 7.45
N LYS A 220 16.43 -21.37 6.69
CA LYS A 220 15.24 -22.08 7.17
C LYS A 220 15.15 -23.50 6.63
N GLU A 221 14.45 -24.33 7.38
CA GLU A 221 14.00 -25.65 6.97
C GLU A 221 12.59 -25.53 6.39
N ALA A 222 12.35 -26.15 5.24
CA ALA A 222 11.03 -26.23 4.66
C ALA A 222 10.84 -27.55 3.91
N GLU A 223 9.60 -28.04 3.90
CA GLU A 223 9.22 -29.17 3.08
C GLU A 223 9.07 -28.72 1.61
N VAL A 224 9.84 -29.36 0.73
CA VAL A 224 9.84 -29.16 -0.72
C VAL A 224 9.74 -30.53 -1.38
N ASP A 225 8.66 -30.78 -2.11
CA ASP A 225 8.39 -32.07 -2.78
C ASP A 225 8.48 -33.27 -1.81
N SER A 226 7.90 -33.12 -0.61
CA SER A 226 7.88 -34.12 0.47
C SER A 226 9.24 -34.45 1.10
N GLU A 227 10.28 -33.64 0.86
CA GLU A 227 11.57 -33.72 1.54
C GLU A 227 11.84 -32.45 2.37
N GLN A 228 12.46 -32.62 3.54
CA GLN A 228 12.93 -31.49 4.34
C GLN A 228 14.23 -30.95 3.76
N LEU A 229 14.24 -29.66 3.44
CA LEU A 229 15.37 -29.00 2.81
C LEU A 229 15.76 -27.74 3.59
N GLU A 230 17.07 -27.61 3.86
CA GLU A 230 17.65 -26.36 4.33
C GLU A 230 17.93 -25.41 3.17
N MET A 231 17.45 -24.17 3.29
CA MET A 231 17.65 -23.14 2.27
C MET A 231 17.87 -21.76 2.87
N TYR A 232 18.55 -20.91 2.10
CA TYR A 232 18.53 -19.47 2.27
C TYR A 232 17.32 -18.90 1.54
N ASP A 233 16.46 -18.18 2.26
CA ASP A 233 15.27 -17.56 1.67
C ASP A 233 14.91 -16.27 2.41
N ALA A 234 14.06 -15.44 1.80
CA ALA A 234 13.58 -14.20 2.38
C ALA A 234 12.05 -14.19 2.43
N GLU A 235 11.48 -14.05 3.62
CA GLU A 235 10.02 -13.97 3.77
C GLU A 235 9.50 -12.59 3.36
N GLY A 236 9.17 -12.46 2.07
CA GLY A 236 8.72 -11.19 1.52
C GLY A 236 7.37 -10.71 2.08
N THR A 237 6.47 -11.58 2.52
CA THR A 237 5.15 -11.16 3.02
C THR A 237 5.24 -10.41 4.35
N GLN A 238 6.23 -10.74 5.17
CA GLN A 238 6.45 -10.14 6.49
C GLN A 238 7.48 -9.00 6.46
N SER A 239 8.15 -8.74 5.33
CA SER A 239 9.12 -7.65 5.23
C SER A 239 8.51 -6.30 5.60
N MET A 240 9.22 -5.53 6.40
CA MET A 240 8.79 -4.21 6.87
C MET A 240 8.82 -3.21 5.72
N LEU A 241 7.66 -2.62 5.41
CA LEU A 241 7.46 -1.68 4.32
C LEU A 241 7.57 -0.26 4.85
N PHE A 242 8.57 0.47 4.36
CA PHE A 242 8.83 1.87 4.63
C PHE A 242 8.15 2.71 3.56
N ALA A 243 7.47 3.77 3.96
CA ALA A 243 6.78 4.66 3.05
C ALA A 243 7.46 6.02 2.99
N PHE A 244 7.61 6.51 1.77
CA PHE A 244 8.15 7.82 1.44
C PHE A 244 7.18 8.49 0.49
N GLU A 245 6.83 9.73 0.77
CA GLU A 245 5.81 10.47 0.02
C GLU A 245 6.40 11.78 -0.50
N GLN A 246 5.95 12.21 -1.67
CA GLN A 246 6.15 13.57 -2.16
C GLN A 246 4.95 14.44 -1.78
N GLY A 247 5.20 15.71 -1.49
CA GLY A 247 4.13 16.67 -1.32
C GLY A 247 4.54 17.93 -0.55
N PRO A 248 3.63 18.91 -0.42
CA PRO A 248 3.92 20.20 0.21
C PRO A 248 4.34 20.08 1.68
N THR A 249 3.94 18.99 2.35
CA THR A 249 4.23 18.72 3.76
C THR A 249 5.24 17.57 3.95
N ALA A 250 5.75 17.00 2.86
CA ALA A 250 6.71 15.90 2.93
C ALA A 250 8.08 16.41 3.36
N ALA A 251 8.83 15.57 4.08
CA ALA A 251 10.22 15.88 4.39
C ALA A 251 11.04 15.93 3.08
N PRO A 252 11.97 16.88 2.90
CA PRO A 252 12.79 16.95 1.68
C PRO A 252 13.48 15.63 1.34
N ARG A 253 13.92 14.88 2.36
CA ARG A 253 14.52 13.55 2.20
C ARG A 253 13.57 12.55 1.55
N ASP A 254 12.30 12.56 1.93
CA ASP A 254 11.30 11.61 1.42
C ASP A 254 11.01 11.91 -0.04
N THR A 255 10.84 13.19 -0.38
CA THR A 255 10.68 13.64 -1.77
C THR A 255 11.85 13.15 -2.64
N THR A 256 13.08 13.40 -2.19
CA THR A 256 14.29 12.94 -2.88
C THR A 256 14.36 11.42 -2.98
N PHE A 257 13.95 10.68 -1.95
CA PHE A 257 13.91 9.22 -2.00
C PHE A 257 12.94 8.72 -3.09
N VAL A 258 11.75 9.31 -3.20
CA VAL A 258 10.79 8.96 -4.26
C VAL A 258 11.39 9.26 -5.64
N GLU A 259 11.95 10.47 -5.84
CA GLU A 259 12.58 10.85 -7.11
C GLU A 259 13.72 9.90 -7.52
N GLN A 260 14.64 9.61 -6.60
CA GLN A 260 15.76 8.69 -6.86
C GLN A 260 15.27 7.26 -7.11
N SER A 261 14.19 6.84 -6.45
CA SER A 261 13.61 5.51 -6.66
C SER A 261 12.99 5.37 -8.06
N HIS A 262 12.33 6.41 -8.57
CA HIS A 262 11.86 6.45 -9.96
C HIS A 262 13.02 6.42 -10.96
N LEU A 263 14.06 7.23 -10.74
CA LEU A 263 15.26 7.22 -11.59
C LEU A 263 15.92 5.84 -11.62
N TRP A 264 16.06 5.19 -10.46
CA TRP A 264 16.63 3.86 -10.36
C TRP A 264 15.76 2.79 -11.04
N PHE A 265 14.45 2.80 -10.81
CA PHE A 265 13.53 1.86 -11.46
C PHE A 265 13.57 2.01 -12.99
N ASN A 266 13.51 3.24 -13.50
CA ASN A 266 13.58 3.51 -14.94
C ASN A 266 14.93 3.09 -15.53
N ALA A 267 16.04 3.35 -14.84
CA ALA A 267 17.35 2.88 -15.29
C ALA A 267 17.37 1.35 -15.43
N LEU A 268 16.86 0.60 -14.46
CA LEU A 268 16.76 -0.87 -14.57
C LEU A 268 15.83 -1.30 -15.72
N TRP A 269 14.69 -0.64 -15.86
CA TRP A 269 13.68 -0.92 -16.88
C TRP A 269 14.23 -0.69 -18.30
N ASP A 270 14.94 0.41 -18.54
CA ASP A 270 15.35 0.81 -19.88
C ASP A 270 16.70 0.24 -20.32
N THR A 271 17.56 -0.19 -19.38
CA THR A 271 18.93 -0.60 -19.70
C THR A 271 19.16 -2.11 -19.63
N ILE A 272 19.17 -2.68 -18.42
CA ILE A 272 19.70 -4.04 -18.17
C ILE A 272 18.62 -5.12 -18.06
N SER A 273 17.35 -4.73 -17.99
CA SER A 273 16.26 -5.71 -17.98
C SER A 273 15.89 -6.15 -19.40
N SER A 274 15.37 -7.36 -19.54
CA SER A 274 14.91 -7.92 -20.83
C SER A 274 13.42 -8.25 -20.81
N GLU A 275 12.85 -8.66 -21.94
CA GLU A 275 11.45 -9.10 -22.00
C GLU A 275 11.22 -10.32 -21.09
N LEU A 276 10.17 -10.28 -20.25
CA LEU A 276 9.83 -11.41 -19.38
C LEU A 276 8.60 -12.16 -19.90
N GLN A 277 8.78 -13.44 -20.24
CA GLN A 277 7.68 -14.34 -20.53
C GLN A 277 7.22 -15.09 -19.28
N LEU A 278 5.94 -14.95 -18.96
CA LEU A 278 5.24 -15.69 -17.90
C LEU A 278 4.70 -17.01 -18.49
N THR A 279 5.51 -18.07 -18.45
CA THR A 279 5.11 -19.40 -18.95
C THR A 279 4.39 -20.19 -17.86
N SER A 280 3.40 -20.99 -18.26
CA SER A 280 2.80 -22.01 -17.41
C SER A 280 3.77 -23.18 -17.15
#